data_AF-A0A9R1BJ86-F1
#
_entry.id   AF-A0A9R1BJ86-F1
#
_cell.length_a   1.000
_cell.length_b   1.000
_cell.length_c   1.000
_cell.angle_alpha   90.00
_cell.angle_beta   90.00
_cell.angle_gamma   90.00
#
_symmetry.space_group_name_H-M   'P 1'
#
loop_
_entity.id
_entity.type
_entity.pdbx_description
1 polymer ?
#
loop_
_entity_poly.entity_id
_entity_poly.type
_entity_poly.pdbx_seq_one_letter_code
_entity_poly.pdbx_strand_id
1 'polypeptide(L)'
;MAACVNLEDALKSGEHTDIDGLELCCELIFIQDLLHKSMGPLDILNYLKKRSTIYPNDVIAYRILLTIPVTVASAERSFSKLKLLKSYLRSTMTQERLNGLATIALENDVLKKIKYEDMIEDFISRNARRMLLFDRT
;
A
#
# COMPACT_ATOMS: atom_id res chain seq x y z
N MET A 1 3.21 1.31 -28.89
CA MET A 1 3.75 -0.06 -28.90
C MET A 1 5.05 -0.18 -28.10
N ALA A 2 6.15 0.48 -28.50
CA ALA A 2 7.44 0.39 -27.78
C ALA A 2 7.34 0.68 -26.27
N ALA A 3 6.54 1.66 -25.85
CA ALA A 3 6.36 2.00 -24.43
C ALA A 3 5.67 0.88 -23.61
N CYS A 4 4.70 0.15 -24.19
CA CYS A 4 4.02 -0.94 -23.49
C CYS A 4 4.95 -2.14 -23.31
N VAL A 5 5.75 -2.45 -24.35
CA VAL A 5 6.76 -3.52 -24.28
C VAL A 5 7.84 -3.19 -23.26
N ASN A 6 8.32 -1.94 -23.23
CA ASN A 6 9.27 -1.51 -22.21
C ASN A 6 8.70 -1.63 -20.79
N LEU A 7 7.39 -1.39 -20.61
CA LEU A 7 6.72 -1.53 -19.32
C LEU A 7 6.59 -3.00 -18.93
N GLU A 8 6.24 -3.88 -19.86
CA GLU A 8 6.24 -5.33 -19.66
C GLU A 8 7.64 -5.82 -19.22
N ASP A 9 8.69 -5.43 -19.92
CA ASP A 9 10.07 -5.79 -19.58
C ASP A 9 10.47 -5.27 -18.19
N ALA A 10 10.04 -4.05 -17.82
CA ALA A 10 10.33 -3.47 -16.52
C ALA A 10 9.58 -4.15 -15.36
N LEU A 11 8.40 -4.71 -15.64
CA LEU A 11 7.57 -5.43 -14.67
C LEU A 11 7.82 -6.94 -14.68
N LYS A 12 8.65 -7.44 -15.60
CA LYS A 12 8.99 -8.86 -15.70
C LYS A 12 9.86 -9.30 -14.52
N SER A 13 9.49 -10.41 -13.89
CA SER A 13 10.29 -11.07 -12.86
C SER A 13 10.61 -12.50 -13.27
N GLY A 14 11.85 -12.72 -13.75
CA GLY A 14 12.26 -13.99 -14.34
C GLY A 14 11.44 -14.33 -15.58
N GLU A 15 10.71 -15.45 -15.56
CA GLU A 15 9.85 -15.87 -16.66
C GLU A 15 8.40 -15.38 -16.53
N HIS A 16 8.04 -14.74 -15.41
CA HIS A 16 6.69 -14.23 -15.18
C HIS A 16 6.56 -12.76 -15.57
N THR A 17 5.54 -12.44 -16.36
CA THR A 17 5.13 -11.08 -16.69
C THR A 17 3.77 -10.79 -16.04
N ASP A 18 3.64 -9.61 -15.43
CA ASP A 18 2.38 -9.16 -14.83
C ASP A 18 1.38 -8.62 -15.87
N ILE A 19 1.87 -8.24 -17.05
CA ILE A 19 1.11 -7.67 -18.16
C ILE A 19 1.67 -8.16 -19.50
N ASP A 20 0.82 -8.25 -20.52
CA ASP A 20 1.23 -8.41 -21.92
C ASP A 20 1.26 -7.02 -22.59
N GLY A 21 2.44 -6.60 -23.06
CA GLY A 21 2.65 -5.27 -23.62
C GLY A 21 1.94 -5.04 -24.96
N LEU A 22 1.70 -6.09 -25.74
CA LEU A 22 0.97 -5.97 -27.00
C LEU A 22 -0.53 -5.82 -26.74
N GLU A 23 -1.08 -6.66 -25.87
CA GLU A 23 -2.49 -6.57 -25.44
C GLU A 23 -2.77 -5.24 -24.75
N LEU A 24 -1.91 -4.82 -23.82
CA LEU A 24 -2.01 -3.53 -23.14
C LEU A 24 -2.09 -2.37 -24.14
N CYS A 25 -1.25 -2.38 -25.17
CA CYS A 25 -1.26 -1.33 -26.18
C CYS A 25 -2.56 -1.32 -27.00
N CYS A 26 -3.15 -2.48 -27.29
CA CYS A 26 -4.45 -2.57 -27.93
C CYS A 26 -5.56 -2.06 -27.01
N GLU A 27 -5.59 -2.52 -25.76
CA GLU A 27 -6.59 -2.13 -24.76
C GLU A 27 -6.60 -0.60 -24.55
N LEU A 28 -5.42 0.02 -24.44
CA LEU A 28 -5.25 1.47 -24.29
C LEU A 28 -5.82 2.27 -25.48
N ILE A 29 -5.67 1.77 -26.71
CA ILE A 29 -6.24 2.42 -27.90
C ILE A 29 -7.76 2.42 -27.81
N PHE A 30 -8.37 1.31 -27.42
CA PHE A 30 -9.83 1.22 -27.25
C PHE A 30 -10.35 2.12 -26.12
N ILE A 31 -9.61 2.26 -25.03
CA ILE A 31 -10.00 3.10 -23.91
C ILE A 31 -9.82 4.58 -24.23
N GLN A 32 -8.83 4.97 -25.06
CA GLN A 32 -8.60 6.36 -25.42
C GLN A 32 -9.84 7.01 -26.03
N ASP A 33 -10.60 6.26 -26.85
CA ASP A 33 -11.85 6.72 -27.46
C ASP A 33 -13.02 6.80 -26.46
N LEU A 34 -12.89 6.14 -25.31
CA LEU A 34 -13.93 6.00 -24.29
C LEU A 34 -13.76 6.99 -23.12
N LEU A 35 -12.55 7.50 -22.89
CA LEU A 35 -12.25 8.43 -21.80
C LEU A 35 -12.61 9.88 -22.17
N HIS A 36 -13.70 10.39 -21.60
CA HIS A 36 -13.96 11.83 -21.62
C HIS A 36 -12.97 12.58 -20.71
N LYS A 37 -12.45 13.71 -21.19
CA LYS A 37 -11.27 14.46 -20.71
C LYS A 37 -11.28 14.96 -19.24
N SER A 38 -12.30 14.65 -18.44
CA SER A 38 -12.47 15.19 -17.06
C SER A 38 -12.41 14.14 -15.94
N MET A 39 -12.02 12.89 -16.21
CA MET A 39 -12.02 11.84 -15.20
C MET A 39 -10.71 11.80 -14.40
N GLY A 40 -10.80 11.70 -13.06
CA GLY A 40 -9.62 11.58 -12.20
C GLY A 40 -8.98 10.18 -12.32
N PRO A 41 -7.70 10.01 -11.94
CA PRO A 41 -7.01 8.71 -12.08
C PRO A 41 -7.69 7.56 -11.32
N LEU A 42 -8.24 7.83 -10.14
CA LEU A 42 -9.00 6.84 -9.34
C LEU A 42 -10.34 6.49 -10.00
N ASP A 43 -10.99 7.47 -10.62
CA ASP A 43 -12.27 7.28 -11.31
C ASP A 43 -12.07 6.42 -12.56
N ILE A 44 -10.97 6.65 -13.30
CA ILE A 44 -10.55 5.82 -14.44
C ILE A 44 -10.31 4.38 -13.96
N LEU A 45 -9.55 4.17 -12.88
CA LEU A 45 -9.34 2.82 -12.36
C LEU A 45 -10.65 2.14 -11.95
N ASN A 46 -11.56 2.84 -11.28
CA ASN A 46 -12.86 2.30 -10.91
C ASN A 46 -13.73 1.95 -12.13
N TYR A 47 -13.63 2.74 -13.20
CA TYR A 47 -14.29 2.48 -14.47
C TYR A 47 -13.76 1.19 -15.12
N LEU A 48 -12.44 1.06 -15.22
CA LEU A 48 -11.77 -0.11 -15.79
C LEU A 48 -12.02 -1.37 -14.96
N LYS A 49 -12.02 -1.25 -13.64
CA LYS A 49 -12.28 -2.36 -12.72
C LYS A 49 -13.68 -2.97 -12.91
N LYS A 50 -14.69 -2.15 -13.25
CA LYS A 50 -16.04 -2.66 -13.59
C LYS A 50 -16.07 -3.48 -14.88
N ARG A 51 -15.05 -3.37 -15.71
CA ARG A 51 -14.89 -4.03 -17.02
C ARG A 51 -13.59 -4.85 -17.08
N SER A 52 -13.13 -5.39 -15.94
CA SER A 52 -11.83 -6.05 -15.83
C SER A 52 -11.67 -7.27 -16.73
N THR A 53 -12.76 -7.86 -17.21
CA THR A 53 -12.74 -8.97 -18.18
C THR A 53 -12.44 -8.51 -19.61
N ILE A 54 -12.62 -7.22 -19.91
CA ILE A 54 -12.42 -6.63 -21.24
C ILE A 54 -11.04 -5.98 -21.32
N TYR A 55 -10.57 -5.39 -20.22
CA TYR A 55 -9.29 -4.68 -20.16
C TYR A 55 -8.43 -5.16 -18.97
N PRO A 56 -8.02 -6.45 -18.95
CA PRO A 56 -7.27 -7.02 -17.83
C PRO A 56 -5.90 -6.36 -17.64
N ASN A 57 -5.16 -6.10 -18.73
CA ASN A 57 -3.81 -5.55 -18.66
C ASN A 57 -3.84 -4.10 -18.19
N ASP A 58 -4.82 -3.31 -18.66
CA ASP A 58 -4.99 -1.92 -18.22
C ASP A 58 -5.33 -1.80 -16.73
N VAL A 59 -6.20 -2.67 -16.22
CA VAL A 59 -6.51 -2.68 -14.78
C VAL A 59 -5.25 -2.94 -13.95
N ILE A 60 -4.40 -3.86 -14.38
CA ILE A 60 -3.14 -4.17 -13.69
C ILE A 60 -2.18 -2.98 -13.80
N ALA A 61 -1.95 -2.45 -15.00
CA ALA A 61 -1.06 -1.33 -15.25
C ALA A 61 -1.48 -0.08 -14.45
N TYR A 62 -2.76 0.29 -14.46
CA TYR A 62 -3.27 1.43 -13.68
C TYR A 62 -3.18 1.21 -12.17
N ARG A 63 -3.39 -0.03 -11.68
CA ARG A 63 -3.18 -0.34 -10.26
C ARG A 63 -1.72 -0.15 -9.87
N ILE A 64 -0.80 -0.67 -10.67
CA ILE A 64 0.65 -0.52 -10.41
C ILE A 64 1.01 0.96 -10.42
N LEU A 65 0.58 1.71 -11.44
CA LEU A 65 0.85 3.15 -11.58
C LEU A 65 0.37 3.95 -10.36
N LEU A 66 -0.83 3.66 -9.84
CA LEU A 66 -1.40 4.37 -8.69
C LEU A 66 -0.84 3.89 -7.35
N THR A 67 -0.22 2.71 -7.30
CA THR A 67 0.37 2.14 -6.08
C THR A 67 1.84 2.53 -5.94
N ILE A 68 2.56 2.68 -7.06
CA ILE A 68 3.90 3.24 -7.04
C ILE A 68 3.78 4.67 -6.49
N PRO A 69 4.51 5.02 -5.43
CA PRO A 69 4.45 6.35 -4.87
C PRO A 69 4.99 7.36 -5.89
N VAL A 70 4.09 7.97 -6.66
CA VAL A 70 4.42 9.00 -7.66
C VAL A 70 5.06 10.22 -6.99
N THR A 71 4.84 10.41 -5.69
CA THR A 71 5.33 11.57 -4.93
C THR A 71 6.29 11.16 -3.82
N VAL A 72 7.48 11.76 -3.83
CA VAL A 72 8.51 11.69 -2.77
C VAL A 72 7.94 12.06 -1.39
N ALA A 73 6.87 12.88 -1.36
CA ALA A 73 6.20 13.34 -0.14
C ALA A 73 5.73 12.23 0.81
N SER A 74 5.27 11.08 0.30
CA SER A 74 4.84 9.95 1.16
C SER A 74 6.03 9.32 1.89
N ALA A 75 7.14 9.13 1.16
CA ALA A 75 8.39 8.66 1.72
C ALA A 75 8.97 9.68 2.72
N GLU A 76 8.97 10.98 2.39
CA GLU A 76 9.42 12.06 3.29
C GLU A 76 8.63 12.11 4.59
N ARG A 77 7.29 11.98 4.52
CA ARG A 77 6.45 11.91 5.72
C ARG A 77 6.84 10.73 6.59
N SER A 78 7.10 9.57 5.98
CA SER A 78 7.50 8.35 6.68
C SER A 78 8.88 8.50 7.33
N PHE A 79 9.86 9.05 6.61
CA PHE A 79 11.19 9.34 7.13
C PHE A 79 11.19 10.42 8.22
N SER A 80 10.33 11.43 8.12
CA SER A 80 10.14 12.44 9.17
C SER A 80 9.64 11.79 10.48
N LYS A 81 8.67 10.87 10.40
CA LYS A 81 8.21 10.10 11.56
C LYS A 81 9.30 9.18 12.13
N LEU A 82 10.06 8.50 11.26
CA LEU A 82 11.18 7.67 11.67
C LEU A 82 12.27 8.48 12.38
N LYS A 83 12.55 9.71 11.94
CA LYS A 83 13.51 10.61 12.58
C LYS A 83 13.10 10.97 14.01
N LEU A 84 11.81 11.11 14.29
CA LEU A 84 11.29 11.32 15.65
C LEU A 84 11.37 10.05 16.50
N LEU A 85 11.10 8.88 15.92
CA LEU A 85 11.17 7.59 16.61
C LEU A 85 12.61 7.21 16.96
N LYS A 86 13.52 7.32 16.00
CA LYS A 86 14.95 7.07 16.14
C LYS A 86 15.69 8.37 16.45
N SER A 87 15.41 8.91 17.63
CA SER A 87 16.15 10.06 18.16
C SER A 87 17.58 9.65 18.57
N TYR A 88 18.52 10.59 18.54
CA TYR A 88 19.91 10.38 18.98
C TYR A 88 20.02 9.76 20.39
N LEU A 89 19.15 10.16 21.31
CA LEU A 89 19.09 9.65 22.68
C LEU A 89 18.55 8.21 22.81
N ARG A 90 17.99 7.65 21.73
CA ARG A 90 17.42 6.28 21.64
C ARG A 90 18.22 5.40 20.69
N SER A 91 19.55 5.54 20.67
CA SER A 91 20.44 4.86 19.72
C SER A 91 20.60 3.35 19.98
N THR A 92 20.29 2.85 21.17
CA THR A 92 20.48 1.44 21.59
C THR A 92 19.27 0.53 21.34
N MET A 93 18.32 0.95 20.51
CA MET A 93 17.09 0.20 20.27
C MET A 93 17.27 -0.90 19.21
N THR A 94 16.67 -2.08 19.44
CA THR A 94 16.67 -3.18 18.46
C THR A 94 15.84 -2.83 17.23
N GLN A 95 16.21 -3.42 16.08
CA GLN A 95 15.49 -3.21 14.82
C GLN A 95 14.04 -3.67 14.90
N GLU A 96 13.78 -4.80 15.56
CA GLU A 96 12.43 -5.33 15.75
C GLU A 96 11.53 -4.31 16.46
N ARG A 97 12.01 -3.73 17.56
CA ARG A 97 11.25 -2.72 18.29
C ARG A 97 11.04 -1.46 17.44
N LEU A 98 12.03 -1.08 16.62
CA LEU A 98 11.96 0.12 15.79
C LEU A 98 10.92 -0.04 14.70
N ASN A 99 10.91 -1.20 14.04
CA ASN A 99 9.94 -1.53 13.02
C ASN A 99 8.53 -1.55 13.62
N GLY A 100 8.34 -2.16 14.80
CA GLY A 100 7.04 -2.15 15.49
C GLY A 100 6.53 -0.72 15.78
N LEU A 101 7.38 0.16 16.34
CA LEU A 101 6.97 1.55 16.59
C LEU A 101 6.76 2.35 15.30
N ALA A 102 7.54 2.09 14.26
CA ALA A 102 7.37 2.72 12.95
C ALA A 102 6.03 2.36 12.33
N THR A 103 5.66 1.07 12.34
CA THR A 103 4.36 0.60 11.86
C THR A 103 3.22 1.28 12.62
N ILE A 104 3.30 1.35 13.95
CA ILE A 104 2.30 2.04 14.79
C ILE A 104 2.19 3.54 14.41
N ALA A 105 3.31 4.22 14.20
CA ALA A 105 3.31 5.64 13.88
C ALA A 105 2.84 5.96 12.45
N LEU A 106 3.10 5.07 11.49
CA LEU A 106 2.67 5.20 10.10
C LEU A 106 1.17 4.86 9.95
N GLU A 107 0.74 3.77 10.57
CA GLU A 107 -0.63 3.24 10.48
C GLU A 107 -1.55 3.79 11.59
N ASN A 108 -1.27 4.99 12.09
CA ASN A 108 -2.03 5.60 13.18
C ASN A 108 -3.52 5.75 12.83
N ASP A 109 -3.86 5.98 11.56
CA ASP A 109 -5.25 6.08 11.13
C ASP A 109 -6.00 4.74 11.17
N VAL A 110 -5.28 3.62 11.03
CA VAL A 110 -5.83 2.27 11.26
C VAL A 110 -5.98 2.04 12.76
N LEU A 111 -4.98 2.41 13.57
CA LEU A 111 -5.04 2.26 15.03
C LEU A 111 -6.24 2.98 15.66
N LYS A 112 -6.59 4.17 15.16
CA LYS A 112 -7.79 4.90 15.62
C LYS A 112 -9.11 4.13 15.45
N LYS A 113 -9.14 3.14 14.56
CA LYS A 113 -10.33 2.30 14.30
C LYS A 113 -10.35 1.03 15.16
N ILE A 114 -9.24 0.71 15.82
CA ILE A 114 -9.13 -0.46 16.69
C ILE A 114 -9.61 -0.06 18.09
N LYS A 115 -10.44 -0.90 18.71
CA LYS A 115 -10.87 -0.72 20.09
C LYS A 115 -9.74 -1.11 21.03
N TYR A 116 -9.37 -0.20 21.94
CA TYR A 116 -8.28 -0.45 22.87
C TYR A 116 -8.66 -1.50 23.92
N GLU A 117 -9.95 -1.58 24.26
CA GLU A 117 -10.50 -2.54 25.23
C GLU A 117 -10.23 -3.98 24.77
N ASP A 118 -10.54 -4.30 23.52
CA ASP A 118 -10.32 -5.62 22.93
C ASP A 118 -8.82 -6.01 22.94
N MET A 119 -7.93 -5.04 22.68
CA MET A 119 -6.47 -5.26 22.74
C MET A 119 -5.97 -5.49 24.16
N ILE A 120 -6.53 -4.78 25.14
CA ILE A 120 -6.18 -4.94 26.56
C ILE A 120 -6.61 -6.34 27.02
N GLU A 121 -7.83 -6.77 26.67
CA GLU A 121 -8.34 -8.09 27.01
C GLU A 121 -7.50 -9.21 26.36
N ASP A 122 -7.16 -9.09 25.07
CA ASP A 122 -6.26 -10.05 24.40
C ASP A 122 -4.88 -10.09 25.06
N PHE A 123 -4.31 -8.92 25.41
CA PHE A 123 -3.02 -8.84 26.09
C PHE A 123 -3.03 -9.48 27.49
N ILE A 124 -4.13 -9.31 28.22
CA ILE A 124 -4.37 -9.91 29.53
C ILE A 124 -4.50 -11.44 29.40
N SER A 125 -5.34 -11.91 28.48
CA SER A 125 -5.63 -13.35 28.31
C SER A 125 -4.38 -14.18 27.99
N ARG A 126 -3.41 -13.60 27.27
CA ARG A 126 -2.15 -14.24 26.91
C ARG A 126 -1.16 -14.41 28.06
N ASN A 127 -1.45 -13.87 29.25
CA ASN A 127 -0.60 -14.04 30.42
C ASN A 127 -1.42 -14.09 31.72
N ALA A 128 -1.55 -15.28 32.29
CA ALA A 128 -2.27 -15.52 33.54
C ALA A 128 -1.81 -14.63 34.71
N ARG A 129 -0.54 -14.18 34.74
CA ARG A 129 -0.06 -13.25 35.78
C ARG A 129 -0.56 -11.83 35.59
N ARG A 130 -0.88 -11.42 34.35
CA ARG A 130 -1.38 -10.08 34.04
C ARG A 130 -2.89 -9.96 34.30
N MET A 131 -3.64 -11.04 34.11
CA MET A 131 -5.06 -11.13 34.48
C MET A 131 -5.33 -10.69 35.91
N LEU A 132 -4.55 -11.21 36.86
CA LEU A 132 -4.65 -10.85 38.28
C LEU A 132 -4.35 -9.38 38.60
N LEU A 133 -3.65 -8.66 37.72
CA LEU A 133 -3.28 -7.25 37.91
C LEU A 133 -4.33 -6.29 37.37
N PHE A 134 -5.04 -6.67 36.30
CA PHE A 134 -6.02 -5.81 35.63
C PHE A 134 -7.48 -6.12 36.02
N ASP A 135 -7.80 -7.32 36.54
CA ASP A 135 -9.15 -7.68 37.03
C ASP A 135 -9.58 -6.96 38.33
N ARG A 136 -8.73 -6.11 38.93
CA ARG A 136 -9.03 -5.45 40.23
C ARG A 136 -9.45 -3.98 40.14
N THR A 137 -9.64 -3.44 38.94
CA THR A 137 -10.08 -2.05 38.70
C THR A 137 -11.37 -2.02 37.92
#